data_AF-A0A9P8Y0R6-F1
#
_entry.id   AF-A0A9P8Y0R6-F1
#
_cell.length_a   1.000
_cell.length_b   1.000
_cell.length_c   1.000
_cell.angle_alpha   90.00
_cell.angle_beta   90.00
_cell.angle_gamma   90.00
#
_symmetry.space_group_name_H-M   'P 1'
#
loop_
_entity.id
_entity.type
_entity.pdbx_description
1 polymer ?
#
loop_
_entity_poly.entity_id
_entity_poly.type
_entity_poly.pdbx_seq_one_letter_code
_entity_poly.pdbx_strand_id
1 'polypeptide(L)'
;MASDTTPSPQPRPLHYDQDPSRFPLEGGCSCGLIRYAILAAPLMVHDCHCTVCAREGGGTQAINIIIEQAKFRRLPPAKHNTVPLSRADEEAGKAASRCLPELPKPASLGLYPDADGIFKPLVVETPSQSGLYQWIARCPRCFVAVYSEYASGPFVKYVRGGTLDKAWLIGPDVHIFTRSRRDFQGPFQDGKPVFEEFYDRNEVWRADALERWNALLPEIREWQKPVIEKWKEYMASQESDNATS
;
A
#
# COMPACT_ATOMS: atom_id res chain seq x y z
N MET A 1 42.31 18.76 9.23
CA MET A 1 41.48 19.02 8.02
C MET A 1 40.67 17.76 7.79
N ALA A 2 39.40 17.75 8.19
CA ALA A 2 38.52 16.61 7.93
C ALA A 2 38.21 16.61 6.43
N SER A 3 38.54 15.51 5.75
CA SER A 3 38.25 15.32 4.34
C SER A 3 36.75 15.37 4.13
N ASP A 4 36.30 16.36 3.37
CA ASP A 4 34.93 16.50 2.89
C ASP A 4 34.62 15.37 1.91
N THR A 5 34.21 14.22 2.45
CA THR A 5 33.69 13.10 1.67
C THR A 5 32.19 13.28 1.52
N THR A 6 31.76 14.31 0.78
CA THR A 6 30.38 14.36 0.30
C THR A 6 30.19 13.18 -0.67
N PRO A 7 29.28 12.23 -0.40
CA PRO A 7 29.05 11.12 -1.32
C PRO A 7 28.62 11.67 -2.68
N SER A 8 29.28 11.21 -3.76
CA SER A 8 28.86 11.52 -5.12
C SER A 8 27.36 11.22 -5.28
N PRO A 9 26.56 12.12 -5.88
CA PRO A 9 25.14 11.86 -6.11
C PRO A 9 25.02 10.59 -6.96
N GLN A 10 24.50 9.54 -6.35
CA GLN A 10 24.16 8.32 -7.08
C GLN A 10 23.11 8.69 -8.14
N PRO A 11 23.21 8.16 -9.37
CA PRO A 11 22.21 8.43 -10.39
C PRO A 11 20.82 8.07 -9.84
N ARG A 12 19.85 8.99 -9.98
CA ARG A 12 18.48 8.75 -9.55
C ARG A 12 17.99 7.50 -10.29
N PRO A 13 17.52 6.44 -9.59
CA PRO A 13 17.07 5.24 -10.25
C PRO A 13 15.94 5.58 -11.23
N LEU A 14 15.92 4.90 -12.38
CA LEU A 14 14.85 5.04 -13.37
C LEU A 14 13.49 4.88 -12.69
N HIS A 15 12.52 5.65 -13.18
CA HIS A 15 11.14 5.51 -12.73
C HIS A 15 10.64 4.09 -13.03
N TYR A 16 9.77 3.53 -12.19
CA TYR A 16 9.45 2.10 -12.23
C TYR A 16 8.71 1.67 -13.50
N ASP A 17 8.13 2.60 -14.26
CA ASP A 17 7.49 2.36 -15.55
C ASP A 17 8.50 2.27 -16.70
N GLN A 18 9.68 2.84 -16.53
CA GLN A 18 10.77 2.84 -17.52
C GLN A 18 11.60 1.54 -17.50
N ASP A 19 11.34 0.66 -16.54
CA ASP A 19 12.06 -0.61 -16.38
C ASP A 19 11.08 -1.77 -16.08
N PRO A 20 10.43 -2.32 -17.12
CA PRO A 20 9.51 -3.44 -16.97
C PRO A 20 10.16 -4.71 -16.40
N SER A 21 11.49 -4.84 -16.49
CA SER A 21 12.23 -6.02 -16.00
C SER A 21 12.18 -6.16 -14.48
N ARG A 22 11.76 -5.12 -13.76
CA ARG A 22 11.56 -5.15 -12.30
C ARG A 22 10.41 -6.04 -11.87
N PHE A 23 9.48 -6.38 -12.76
CA PHE A 23 8.29 -7.15 -12.42
C PHE A 23 8.46 -8.63 -12.79
N PRO A 24 7.91 -9.57 -11.98
CA PRO A 24 7.07 -9.32 -10.81
C PRO A 24 7.84 -8.84 -9.58
N LEU A 25 7.24 -7.93 -8.82
CA LEU A 25 7.71 -7.54 -7.50
C LEU A 25 6.93 -8.30 -6.43
N GLU A 26 7.63 -9.09 -5.63
CA GLU A 26 7.03 -9.83 -4.52
C GLU A 26 7.04 -9.04 -3.22
N GLY A 27 6.06 -9.35 -2.38
CA GLY A 27 5.91 -8.76 -1.07
C GLY A 27 4.97 -9.59 -0.20
N GLY A 28 4.78 -9.14 1.03
CA GLY A 28 3.96 -9.84 2.00
C GLY A 28 4.11 -9.32 3.41
N CYS A 29 3.44 -9.99 4.33
CA CYS A 29 3.56 -9.67 5.74
C CYS A 29 4.90 -10.15 6.33
N SER A 30 5.27 -9.60 7.49
CA SER A 30 6.54 -9.93 8.15
C SER A 30 6.70 -11.40 8.50
N CYS A 31 5.62 -12.14 8.79
CA CYS A 31 5.71 -13.56 9.12
C CYS A 31 5.70 -14.51 7.91
N GLY A 32 5.61 -13.96 6.69
CA GLY A 32 5.62 -14.73 5.44
C GLY A 32 4.33 -15.51 5.14
N LEU A 33 3.29 -15.43 5.98
CA LEU A 33 2.04 -16.18 5.77
C LEU A 33 1.21 -15.62 4.60
N ILE A 34 1.09 -14.29 4.52
CA ILE A 34 0.42 -13.61 3.41
C ILE A 34 1.50 -13.10 2.47
N ARG A 35 1.47 -13.59 1.24
CA ARG A 35 2.41 -13.25 0.17
C ARG A 35 1.65 -12.83 -1.09
N TYR A 36 2.26 -11.96 -1.88
CA TYR A 36 1.71 -11.47 -3.13
C TYR A 36 2.80 -11.09 -4.13
N ALA A 37 2.40 -10.94 -5.39
CA ALA A 37 3.20 -10.37 -6.46
C ALA A 37 2.43 -9.25 -7.17
N ILE A 38 3.11 -8.15 -7.43
CA ILE A 38 2.71 -7.10 -8.36
C ILE A 38 3.33 -7.42 -9.71
N LEU A 39 2.50 -7.60 -10.73
CA LEU A 39 2.91 -8.18 -12.02
C LEU A 39 3.28 -7.15 -13.08
N ALA A 40 3.08 -5.86 -12.81
CA ALA A 40 3.33 -4.78 -13.75
C ALA A 40 3.57 -3.45 -13.02
N ALA A 41 4.01 -2.43 -13.78
CA ALA A 41 4.13 -1.07 -13.28
C ALA A 41 2.84 -0.58 -12.59
N PRO A 42 2.93 -0.07 -11.35
CA PRO A 42 1.82 0.58 -10.66
C PRO A 42 1.14 1.64 -11.51
N LEU A 43 -0.18 1.81 -11.35
CA LEU A 43 -0.89 2.96 -11.90
C LEU A 43 -0.32 4.26 -11.33
N MET A 44 -0.11 4.29 -10.00
CA MET A 44 0.31 5.47 -9.25
C MET A 44 0.84 5.03 -7.88
N VAL A 45 1.81 5.74 -7.33
CA VAL A 45 2.31 5.51 -5.96
C VAL A 45 2.14 6.76 -5.12
N HIS A 46 1.25 6.69 -4.14
CA HIS A 46 1.02 7.78 -3.20
C HIS A 46 1.91 7.64 -1.98
N ASP A 47 2.54 8.73 -1.58
CA ASP A 47 2.97 8.92 -0.19
C ASP A 47 1.89 9.72 0.56
N CYS A 48 1.08 9.02 1.37
CA CYS A 48 -0.10 9.58 2.01
C CYS A 48 0.17 9.97 3.46
N HIS A 49 0.03 11.26 3.77
CA HIS A 49 0.33 11.86 5.08
C HIS A 49 -0.90 11.97 6.00
N CYS A 50 -2.03 11.39 5.60
CA CYS A 50 -3.24 11.48 6.42
C CYS A 50 -3.12 10.77 7.76
N THR A 51 -3.85 11.25 8.76
CA THR A 51 -3.88 10.66 10.11
C THR A 51 -4.36 9.21 10.10
N VAL A 52 -5.23 8.84 9.16
CA VAL A 52 -5.69 7.47 8.97
C VAL A 52 -4.53 6.59 8.48
N CYS A 53 -3.87 6.96 7.38
CA CYS A 53 -2.75 6.17 6.84
C CYS A 53 -1.57 6.08 7.81
N ALA A 54 -1.24 7.16 8.51
CA ALA A 54 -0.25 7.16 9.57
C ALA A 54 -0.61 6.16 10.69
N ARG A 55 -1.88 6.14 11.13
CA ARG A 55 -2.37 5.21 12.16
C ARG A 55 -2.30 3.75 11.73
N GLU A 56 -2.60 3.43 10.47
CA GLU A 56 -2.61 2.05 9.99
C GLU A 56 -1.22 1.39 10.00
N GLY A 57 -0.17 2.17 9.72
CA GLY A 57 1.22 1.71 9.70
C GLY A 57 2.02 2.04 10.96
N GLY A 58 1.47 2.85 11.88
CA GLY A 58 2.19 3.40 13.03
C GLY A 58 3.31 4.39 12.67
N GLY A 59 3.42 4.77 11.41
CA GLY A 59 4.42 5.70 10.88
C GLY A 59 3.91 7.14 10.81
N THR A 60 4.65 8.00 10.13
CA THR A 60 4.22 9.38 9.86
C THR A 60 3.35 9.52 8.61
N GLN A 61 3.35 8.49 7.76
CA GLN A 61 2.74 8.43 6.44
C GLN A 61 2.62 6.96 6.02
N ALA A 62 1.94 6.69 4.90
CA ALA A 62 1.94 5.37 4.28
C ALA A 62 2.14 5.47 2.77
N ILE A 63 3.03 4.62 2.25
CA ILE A 63 3.18 4.41 0.80
C ILE A 63 2.06 3.48 0.32
N ASN A 64 1.22 3.97 -0.58
CA ASN A 64 0.14 3.20 -1.20
C ASN A 64 0.43 3.06 -2.70
N ILE A 65 0.79 1.85 -3.11
CA ILE A 65 1.03 1.47 -4.50
C ILE A 65 -0.30 1.04 -5.11
N ILE A 66 -0.76 1.77 -6.11
CA ILE A 66 -2.05 1.52 -6.77
C ILE A 66 -1.83 0.59 -7.95
N ILE A 67 -2.49 -0.57 -7.93
CA ILE A 67 -2.38 -1.58 -8.99
C ILE A 67 -3.74 -2.24 -9.22
N GLU A 68 -4.04 -2.57 -10.47
CA GLU A 68 -5.23 -3.33 -10.84
C GLU A 68 -5.20 -4.73 -10.24
N GLN A 69 -6.36 -5.24 -9.84
CA GLN A 69 -6.53 -6.60 -9.34
C GLN A 69 -6.00 -7.65 -10.32
N ALA A 70 -6.17 -7.43 -11.63
CA ALA A 70 -5.66 -8.32 -12.67
C ALA A 70 -4.11 -8.40 -12.70
N LYS A 71 -3.42 -7.40 -12.11
CA LYS A 71 -1.96 -7.34 -11.99
C LYS A 71 -1.48 -7.58 -10.56
N PHE A 72 -2.35 -8.07 -9.67
CA PHE A 72 -2.05 -8.44 -8.30
C PHE A 72 -2.37 -9.92 -8.05
N ARG A 73 -1.35 -10.73 -7.73
CA ARG A 73 -1.50 -12.16 -7.50
C ARG A 73 -1.12 -12.53 -6.08
N ARG A 74 -2.00 -13.22 -5.35
CA ARG A 74 -1.65 -13.83 -4.05
C ARG A 74 -0.77 -15.05 -4.27
N LEU A 75 0.17 -15.29 -3.37
CA LEU A 75 1.13 -16.38 -3.44
C LEU A 75 1.02 -17.28 -2.21
N PRO A 76 1.47 -18.55 -2.29
CA PRO A 76 1.62 -19.40 -1.11
C PRO A 76 2.56 -18.78 -0.05
N PRO A 77 2.49 -19.21 1.21
CA PRO A 77 3.39 -18.74 2.26
C PRO A 77 4.86 -18.91 1.90
N ALA A 78 5.67 -17.95 2.30
CA ALA A 78 7.11 -18.04 2.14
C ALA A 78 7.67 -19.14 3.06
N LYS A 79 8.62 -19.94 2.54
CA LYS A 79 9.30 -21.00 3.32
C LYS A 79 10.25 -20.44 4.37
N HIS A 80 10.73 -19.22 4.17
CA HIS A 80 11.63 -18.48 5.03
C HIS A 80 11.23 -17.01 5.02
N ASN A 81 11.77 -16.20 5.94
CA ASN A 81 11.61 -14.76 5.87
C ASN A 81 12.24 -14.25 4.56
N THR A 82 11.45 -13.60 3.71
CA THR A 82 11.91 -13.03 2.43
C THR A 82 12.18 -11.53 2.52
N VAL A 83 11.84 -10.89 3.65
CA VAL A 83 12.03 -9.45 3.81
C VAL A 83 13.43 -9.20 4.40
N PRO A 84 14.36 -8.60 3.65
CA PRO A 84 15.68 -8.23 4.14
C PRO A 84 15.55 -7.19 5.25
N LEU A 85 16.47 -7.21 6.23
CA LEU A 85 16.46 -6.23 7.32
C LEU A 85 16.83 -4.82 6.85
N SER A 86 17.61 -4.72 5.78
CA SER A 86 18.00 -3.46 5.19
C SER A 86 18.37 -3.64 3.71
N ARG A 87 18.36 -2.53 2.97
CA ARG A 87 18.90 -2.49 1.61
C ARG A 87 20.36 -2.91 1.55
N ALA A 88 21.16 -2.46 2.51
CA ALA A 88 22.58 -2.79 2.59
C ALA A 88 22.82 -4.29 2.83
N ASP A 89 21.97 -4.94 3.63
CA ASP A 89 22.06 -6.38 3.86
C ASP A 89 21.70 -7.17 2.60
N GLU A 90 20.67 -6.75 1.86
CA GLU A 90 20.31 -7.37 0.57
C GLU A 90 21.41 -7.17 -0.48
N GLU A 91 21.97 -5.96 -0.60
CA GLU A 91 23.08 -5.67 -1.52
C GLU A 91 24.35 -6.45 -1.16
N ALA A 92 24.57 -6.72 0.14
CA ALA A 92 25.66 -7.56 0.62
C ALA A 92 25.36 -9.07 0.54
N GLY A 93 24.20 -9.48 0.04
CA GLY A 93 23.78 -10.88 -0.06
C GLY A 93 23.59 -11.57 1.30
N LYS A 94 23.36 -10.81 2.37
CA LYS A 94 23.09 -11.36 3.69
C LYS A 94 21.67 -11.92 3.72
N ALA A 95 21.52 -13.11 4.29
CA ALA A 95 20.20 -13.70 4.48
C ALA A 95 19.32 -12.77 5.34
N ALA A 96 18.05 -12.64 4.97
CA ALA A 96 17.03 -12.01 5.80
C ALA A 96 17.06 -12.63 7.21
N SER A 97 17.02 -11.80 8.25
CA SER A 97 17.13 -12.28 9.62
C SER A 97 16.06 -13.33 9.93
N ARG A 98 16.51 -14.43 10.54
CA ARG A 98 15.67 -15.53 10.99
C ARG A 98 14.91 -15.23 12.28
N CYS A 99 15.00 -14.01 12.82
CA CYS A 99 14.22 -13.61 13.99
C CYS A 99 12.73 -13.43 13.64
N LEU A 100 12.08 -14.48 13.16
CA LEU A 100 10.68 -14.69 13.45
C LEU A 100 10.66 -15.39 14.80
N PRO A 101 10.22 -14.72 15.90
CA PRO A 101 9.95 -15.44 17.14
C PRO A 101 8.94 -16.57 16.88
N GLU A 102 8.77 -17.48 17.83
CA GLU A 102 7.84 -18.61 17.82
C GLU A 102 6.37 -18.18 17.65
N LEU A 103 6.02 -17.58 16.51
CA LEU A 103 4.67 -17.24 16.16
C LEU A 103 3.87 -18.53 16.12
N PRO A 104 2.67 -18.58 16.74
CA PRO A 104 1.83 -19.76 16.73
C PRO A 104 1.70 -20.31 15.30
N LYS A 105 1.71 -21.65 15.19
CA LYS A 105 1.51 -22.31 13.90
C LYS A 105 0.16 -21.83 13.32
N PRO A 106 0.03 -21.60 12.01
CA PRO A 106 -1.23 -21.13 11.44
C PRO A 106 -2.45 -21.97 11.88
N ALA A 107 -2.31 -23.30 11.90
CA ALA A 107 -3.36 -24.21 12.34
C ALA A 107 -3.81 -24.00 13.81
N SER A 108 -2.90 -23.63 14.73
CA SER A 108 -3.28 -23.37 16.13
C SER A 108 -4.06 -22.07 16.30
N LEU A 109 -4.07 -21.21 15.28
CA LEU A 109 -4.90 -20.00 15.20
C LEU A 109 -6.17 -20.22 14.36
N GLY A 110 -6.47 -21.47 13.96
CA GLY A 110 -7.59 -21.78 13.07
C GLY A 110 -7.41 -21.26 11.65
N LEU A 111 -6.17 -20.98 11.23
CA LEU A 111 -5.85 -20.46 9.91
C LEU A 111 -5.50 -21.61 8.97
N TYR A 112 -6.23 -21.70 7.86
CA TYR A 112 -6.05 -22.72 6.84
C TYR A 112 -5.96 -22.08 5.45
N PRO A 113 -5.10 -22.60 4.57
CA PRO A 113 -5.05 -22.12 3.19
C PRO A 113 -6.25 -22.60 2.39
N ASP A 114 -6.46 -22.00 1.22
CA ASP A 114 -7.33 -22.57 0.18
C ASP A 114 -6.68 -23.80 -0.50
N ALA A 115 -7.36 -24.36 -1.51
CA ALA A 115 -6.91 -25.56 -2.22
C ALA A 115 -5.54 -25.40 -2.90
N ASP A 116 -5.12 -24.17 -3.22
CA ASP A 116 -3.84 -23.86 -3.84
C ASP A 116 -2.73 -23.62 -2.80
N GLY A 117 -3.02 -23.82 -1.51
CA GLY A 117 -2.07 -23.55 -0.43
C GLY A 117 -1.93 -22.06 -0.10
N ILE A 118 -2.84 -21.20 -0.57
CA ILE A 118 -2.76 -19.75 -0.40
C ILE A 118 -3.62 -19.31 0.80
N PHE A 119 -3.03 -18.57 1.72
CA PHE A 119 -3.76 -18.01 2.86
C PHE A 119 -4.49 -16.73 2.48
N LYS A 120 -5.70 -16.55 3.02
CA LYS A 120 -6.48 -15.31 2.87
C LYS A 120 -6.14 -14.34 4.00
N PRO A 121 -5.97 -13.04 3.70
CA PRO A 121 -5.86 -12.03 4.75
C PRO A 121 -7.20 -11.84 5.48
N LEU A 122 -7.13 -11.37 6.72
CA LEU A 122 -8.29 -10.82 7.42
C LEU A 122 -8.58 -9.43 6.86
N VAL A 123 -9.80 -9.18 6.40
CA VAL A 123 -10.21 -7.89 5.85
C VAL A 123 -11.05 -7.15 6.89
N VAL A 124 -10.64 -5.92 7.22
CA VAL A 124 -11.31 -5.08 8.24
C VAL A 124 -11.77 -3.77 7.61
N GLU A 125 -13.04 -3.44 7.79
CA GLU A 125 -13.61 -2.14 7.40
C GLU A 125 -13.13 -1.06 8.38
N THR A 126 -12.56 0.02 7.84
CA THR A 126 -12.02 1.15 8.62
C THR A 126 -12.37 2.48 7.97
N PRO A 127 -12.43 3.58 8.73
CA PRO A 127 -12.63 4.90 8.15
C PRO A 127 -11.54 5.26 7.13
N SER A 128 -11.84 6.16 6.18
CA SER A 128 -10.82 6.79 5.34
C SER A 128 -11.05 8.30 5.23
N GLN A 129 -9.98 9.05 4.94
CA GLN A 129 -10.10 10.50 4.75
C GLN A 129 -10.82 10.87 3.45
N SER A 130 -10.90 9.95 2.47
CA SER A 130 -11.55 10.21 1.18
C SER A 130 -13.07 10.31 1.25
N GLY A 131 -13.66 10.20 2.45
CA GLY A 131 -15.10 10.30 2.68
C GLY A 131 -15.86 8.98 2.61
N LEU A 132 -15.28 7.92 2.03
CA LEU A 132 -15.80 6.55 2.13
C LEU A 132 -14.92 5.70 3.05
N TYR A 133 -15.42 4.55 3.49
CA TYR A 133 -14.62 3.57 4.23
C TYR A 133 -13.61 2.85 3.32
N GLN A 134 -12.63 2.20 3.94
CA GLN A 134 -11.64 1.37 3.26
C GLN A 134 -11.62 -0.02 3.92
N TRP A 135 -11.25 -1.04 3.15
CA TRP A 135 -11.09 -2.40 3.61
C TRP A 135 -9.61 -2.73 3.65
N ILE A 136 -9.09 -2.97 4.85
CA ILE A 136 -7.67 -3.21 5.05
C ILE A 136 -7.44 -4.71 5.20
N ALA A 137 -6.68 -5.27 4.27
CA ALA A 137 -6.25 -6.65 4.32
C ALA A 137 -5.02 -6.78 5.21
N ARG A 138 -5.18 -7.51 6.32
CA ARG A 138 -4.14 -7.76 7.32
C ARG A 138 -3.79 -9.24 7.38
N CYS A 139 -2.54 -9.54 7.68
CA CYS A 139 -2.16 -10.91 8.00
C CYS A 139 -2.87 -11.35 9.29
N PRO A 140 -3.62 -12.46 9.29
CA PRO A 140 -4.31 -12.92 10.49
C PRO A 140 -3.35 -13.51 11.56
N ARG A 141 -2.06 -13.66 11.24
CA ARG A 141 -1.03 -14.21 12.15
C ARG A 141 -0.13 -13.15 12.77
N CYS A 142 0.23 -12.10 12.03
CA CYS A 142 1.11 -11.02 12.52
C CYS A 142 0.50 -9.62 12.39
N PHE A 143 -0.75 -9.51 11.92
CA PHE A 143 -1.55 -8.29 11.83
C PHE A 143 -1.02 -7.16 10.94
N VAL A 144 0.13 -7.34 10.28
CA VAL A 144 0.65 -6.43 9.26
C VAL A 144 -0.39 -6.22 8.16
N ALA A 145 -0.72 -4.96 7.89
CA ALA A 145 -1.56 -4.55 6.76
C ALA A 145 -0.74 -4.63 5.46
N VAL A 146 -1.22 -5.41 4.48
CA VAL A 146 -0.51 -5.66 3.23
C VAL A 146 -1.07 -4.85 2.06
N TYR A 147 -2.38 -4.62 2.03
CA TYR A 147 -3.03 -3.75 1.06
C TYR A 147 -4.37 -3.26 1.59
N SER A 148 -4.89 -2.21 0.97
CA SER A 148 -6.27 -1.75 1.16
C SER A 148 -7.06 -1.85 -0.16
N GLU A 149 -8.36 -1.94 -0.03
CA GLU A 149 -9.34 -1.65 -1.07
C GLU A 149 -10.13 -0.42 -0.63
N TYR A 150 -10.37 0.52 -1.53
CA TYR A 150 -11.09 1.77 -1.26
C TYR A 150 -12.39 1.81 -2.06
N ALA A 151 -12.91 3.01 -2.35
CA ALA A 151 -14.05 3.24 -3.21
C ALA A 151 -13.92 2.66 -4.64
N SER A 152 -12.72 2.25 -5.07
CA SER A 152 -12.54 1.51 -6.33
C SER A 152 -12.87 0.02 -6.22
N GLY A 153 -13.31 -0.44 -5.06
CA GLY A 153 -13.71 -1.83 -4.83
C GLY A 153 -12.59 -2.85 -5.03
N PRO A 154 -12.95 -4.12 -5.27
CA PRO A 154 -11.98 -5.21 -5.37
C PRO A 154 -11.11 -5.14 -6.63
N PHE A 155 -11.44 -4.25 -7.58
CA PHE A 155 -10.78 -4.09 -8.87
C PHE A 155 -9.39 -3.43 -8.78
N VAL A 156 -9.11 -2.73 -7.69
CA VAL A 156 -7.84 -2.02 -7.48
C VAL A 156 -7.33 -2.25 -6.08
N LYS A 157 -6.05 -2.60 -5.97
CA LYS A 157 -5.34 -2.78 -4.71
C LYS A 157 -4.44 -1.58 -4.44
N TYR A 158 -4.45 -1.15 -3.19
CA TYR A 158 -3.55 -0.11 -2.66
C TYR A 158 -2.56 -0.83 -1.75
N VAL A 159 -1.53 -1.39 -2.38
CA VAL A 159 -0.51 -2.20 -1.70
C VAL A 159 0.33 -1.29 -0.81
N ARG A 160 0.56 -1.71 0.44
CA ARG A 160 1.41 -0.98 1.37
C ARG A 160 2.87 -1.14 0.91
N GLY A 161 3.48 -0.07 0.41
CA GLY A 161 4.81 -0.14 -0.23
C GLY A 161 5.90 -0.71 0.67
N GLY A 162 5.82 -0.46 1.98
CA GLY A 162 6.73 -1.03 2.97
C GLY A 162 6.62 -2.55 3.17
N THR A 163 5.64 -3.21 2.54
CA THR A 163 5.47 -4.67 2.58
C THR A 163 6.03 -5.38 1.34
N LEU A 164 6.61 -4.66 0.38
CA LEU A 164 7.42 -5.26 -0.67
C LEU A 164 8.72 -5.81 -0.10
N ASP A 165 9.20 -6.95 -0.61
CA ASP A 165 10.48 -7.51 -0.16
C ASP A 165 11.64 -6.56 -0.50
N LYS A 166 11.53 -5.81 -1.61
CA LYS A 166 12.52 -4.82 -2.04
C LYS A 166 11.85 -3.45 -2.20
N ALA A 167 11.33 -2.91 -1.09
CA ALA A 167 10.54 -1.68 -1.08
C ALA A 167 11.24 -0.47 -1.74
N TRP A 168 12.57 -0.40 -1.71
CA TRP A 168 13.34 0.68 -2.33
C TRP A 168 13.34 0.68 -3.87
N LEU A 169 12.77 -0.34 -4.52
CA LEU A 169 12.62 -0.38 -5.99
C LEU A 169 11.45 0.48 -6.50
N ILE A 170 10.54 0.88 -5.60
CA ILE A 170 9.34 1.68 -5.91
C ILE A 170 9.34 2.93 -5.02
N GLY A 171 9.50 4.09 -5.64
CA GLY A 171 9.35 5.40 -4.99
C GLY A 171 7.96 6.01 -5.22
N PRO A 172 7.58 7.03 -4.43
CA PRO A 172 6.33 7.75 -4.65
C PRO A 172 6.36 8.59 -5.93
N ASP A 173 5.19 8.74 -6.52
CA ASP A 173 4.92 9.71 -7.58
C ASP A 173 4.57 11.07 -6.99
N VAL A 174 3.88 11.09 -5.84
CA VAL A 174 3.27 12.29 -5.24
C VAL A 174 3.15 12.15 -3.72
N HIS A 175 3.15 13.30 -3.04
CA HIS A 175 2.74 13.40 -1.64
C HIS A 175 1.32 13.96 -1.56
N ILE A 176 0.43 13.30 -0.82
CA ILE A 176 -0.97 13.72 -0.66
C ILE A 176 -1.38 13.85 0.80
N PHE A 177 -2.44 14.63 1.04
CA PHE A 177 -2.96 14.92 2.37
C PHE A 177 -1.92 15.51 3.33
N THR A 178 -1.02 16.35 2.80
CA THR A 178 0.13 16.86 3.56
C THR A 178 -0.23 17.88 4.64
N ARG A 179 -1.47 18.36 4.69
CA ARG A 179 -1.98 19.16 5.81
C ARG A 179 -1.91 18.46 7.17
N SER A 180 -1.80 17.12 7.18
CA SER A 180 -1.66 16.30 8.40
C SER A 180 -0.23 15.78 8.61
N ARG A 181 0.72 16.22 7.78
CA ARG A 181 2.12 15.81 7.86
C ARG A 181 2.73 16.21 9.19
N ARG A 182 3.61 15.37 9.73
CA ARG A 182 4.33 15.66 10.98
C ARG A 182 5.49 16.62 10.74
N ASP A 183 5.56 17.68 11.54
CA ASP A 183 6.49 18.81 11.40
C ASP A 183 7.97 18.39 11.43
N PHE A 184 8.32 17.35 12.17
CA PHE A 184 9.72 16.90 12.31
C PHE A 184 10.31 16.26 11.03
N GLN A 185 9.50 15.96 10.01
CA GLN A 185 9.95 15.32 8.77
C GLN A 185 10.71 16.27 7.81
N GLY A 186 10.87 17.55 8.17
CA GLY A 186 11.57 18.54 7.33
C GLY A 186 10.89 18.81 5.99
N PRO A 187 11.50 19.57 5.06
CA PRO A 187 10.93 19.80 3.72
C PRO A 187 11.02 18.56 2.83
N PHE A 188 10.16 18.47 1.80
CA PHE A 188 10.27 17.45 0.76
C PHE A 188 11.50 17.73 -0.12
N GLN A 189 12.26 16.69 -0.48
CA GLN A 189 13.54 16.82 -1.18
C GLN A 189 13.62 16.01 -2.50
N ASP A 190 12.59 15.25 -2.85
CA ASP A 190 12.58 14.36 -4.01
C ASP A 190 12.10 15.05 -5.32
N GLY A 191 11.55 16.26 -5.19
CA GLY A 191 11.00 17.05 -6.29
C GLY A 191 9.66 16.50 -6.80
N LYS A 192 8.96 15.69 -6.01
CA LYS A 192 7.64 15.15 -6.37
C LYS A 192 6.54 16.18 -6.06
N PRO A 193 5.42 16.19 -6.81
CA PRO A 193 4.27 17.02 -6.49
C PRO A 193 3.75 16.79 -5.07
N VAL A 194 3.33 17.87 -4.42
CA VAL A 194 2.88 17.90 -3.02
C VAL A 194 1.49 18.51 -2.96
N PHE A 195 0.54 17.80 -2.37
CA PHE A 195 -0.86 18.23 -2.26
C PHE A 195 -1.35 18.15 -0.81
N GLU A 196 -1.97 19.23 -0.33
CA GLU A 196 -2.60 19.27 0.99
C GLU A 196 -3.85 18.38 1.09
N GLU A 197 -4.44 18.04 -0.06
CA GLU A 197 -5.64 17.20 -0.23
C GLU A 197 -5.41 16.14 -1.32
N PHE A 198 -6.50 15.54 -1.82
CA PHE A 198 -6.45 14.69 -3.02
C PHE A 198 -6.44 15.57 -4.28
N TYR A 199 -5.69 15.16 -5.30
CA TYR A 199 -5.50 15.90 -6.56
C TYR A 199 -6.44 15.41 -7.68
N ASP A 200 -6.53 16.14 -8.79
CA ASP A 200 -7.20 15.66 -10.01
C ASP A 200 -6.32 14.64 -10.76
N ARG A 201 -6.82 13.41 -10.88
CA ARG A 201 -6.10 12.31 -11.56
C ARG A 201 -5.74 12.66 -13.00
N ASN A 202 -6.59 13.39 -13.72
CA ASN A 202 -6.37 13.72 -15.14
C ASN A 202 -5.17 14.64 -15.36
N GLU A 203 -4.78 15.42 -14.35
CA GLU A 203 -3.66 16.35 -14.42
C GLU A 203 -2.33 15.70 -14.03
N VAL A 204 -2.37 14.67 -13.18
CA VAL A 204 -1.19 14.15 -12.49
C VAL A 204 -0.79 12.75 -12.97
N TRP A 205 -1.75 11.91 -13.36
CA TRP A 205 -1.46 10.53 -13.73
C TRP A 205 -0.79 10.45 -15.10
N ARG A 206 0.11 9.47 -15.26
CA ARG A 206 0.69 9.15 -16.56
C ARG A 206 -0.41 8.70 -17.53
N ALA A 207 -0.22 8.98 -18.82
CA ALA A 207 -1.21 8.67 -19.85
C ALA A 207 -1.57 7.15 -19.90
N ASP A 208 -0.57 6.27 -19.77
CA ASP A 208 -0.78 4.82 -19.74
C ASP A 208 -1.63 4.40 -18.52
N ALA A 209 -1.36 5.00 -17.36
CA ALA A 209 -2.10 4.72 -16.13
C ALA A 209 -3.55 5.23 -16.21
N LEU A 210 -3.78 6.38 -16.85
CA LEU A 210 -5.13 6.88 -17.10
C LEU A 210 -5.93 5.96 -18.01
N GLU A 211 -5.34 5.48 -19.11
CA GLU A 211 -5.98 4.53 -20.01
C GLU A 211 -6.41 3.25 -19.26
N ARG A 212 -5.47 2.67 -18.49
CA ARG A 212 -5.72 1.48 -17.66
C ARG A 212 -6.78 1.72 -16.59
N TRP A 213 -6.76 2.87 -15.93
CA TRP A 213 -7.78 3.26 -14.94
C TRP A 213 -9.16 3.44 -15.58
N ASN A 214 -9.23 4.11 -16.73
CA ASN A 214 -10.48 4.37 -17.45
C ASN A 214 -11.17 3.07 -17.88
N ALA A 215 -10.40 2.04 -18.23
CA ALA A 215 -10.94 0.72 -18.53
C ALA A 215 -11.69 0.08 -17.34
N LEU A 216 -11.33 0.41 -16.10
CA LEU A 216 -11.98 -0.11 -14.88
C LEU A 216 -13.19 0.72 -14.43
N LEU A 217 -13.31 1.97 -14.89
CA LEU A 217 -14.33 2.90 -14.40
C LEU A 217 -15.78 2.39 -14.49
N PRO A 218 -16.22 1.67 -15.55
CA PRO A 218 -17.58 1.15 -15.60
C PRO A 218 -17.90 0.21 -14.43
N GLU A 219 -17.00 -0.74 -14.15
CA GLU A 219 -17.16 -1.72 -13.06
C GLU A 219 -17.06 -1.04 -11.68
N ILE A 220 -16.10 -0.11 -11.52
CA ILE A 220 -15.94 0.68 -10.30
C ILE A 220 -17.21 1.47 -9.99
N ARG A 221 -17.78 2.18 -10.98
CA ARG A 221 -18.98 2.99 -10.79
C ARG A 221 -20.19 2.14 -10.40
N GLU A 222 -20.34 0.97 -10.99
CA GLU A 222 -21.42 0.06 -10.62
C GLU A 222 -21.27 -0.42 -9.17
N TRP A 223 -20.06 -0.84 -8.79
CA TRP A 223 -19.76 -1.28 -7.43
C TRP A 223 -19.93 -0.17 -6.38
N GLN A 224 -19.66 1.08 -6.74
CA GLN A 224 -19.79 2.23 -5.84
C GLN A 224 -21.23 2.54 -5.44
N LYS A 225 -22.23 2.22 -6.29
CA LYS A 225 -23.64 2.56 -6.02
C LYS A 225 -24.13 2.13 -4.63
N PRO A 226 -24.06 0.85 -4.23
CA PRO A 226 -24.50 0.42 -2.90
C PRO A 226 -23.64 0.99 -1.76
N VAL A 227 -22.34 1.19 -2.01
CA VAL A 227 -21.41 1.75 -1.01
C VAL A 227 -21.75 3.19 -0.69
N ILE A 228 -22.03 3.99 -1.71
CA ILE A 228 -22.46 5.39 -1.59
C ILE A 228 -23.82 5.47 -0.89
N GLU A 229 -24.75 4.59 -1.23
CA GLU A 229 -26.08 4.60 -0.61
C GLU A 229 -26.01 4.31 0.89
N LYS A 230 -25.30 3.24 1.29
CA LYS A 230 -25.02 2.94 2.71
C LYS A 230 -24.38 4.12 3.44
N TRP A 231 -23.49 4.86 2.77
CA TRP A 231 -22.85 6.03 3.36
C TRP A 231 -23.83 7.19 3.57
N LYS A 232 -24.71 7.47 2.61
CA LYS A 232 -25.76 8.49 2.77
C LYS A 232 -26.70 8.15 3.91
N GLU A 233 -27.13 6.90 4.03
CA GLU A 233 -27.96 6.42 5.13
C GLU A 233 -27.29 6.63 6.49
N TYR A 234 -25.99 6.30 6.59
CA TYR A 234 -25.21 6.54 7.79
C TYR A 234 -25.13 8.02 8.15
N MET A 235 -24.80 8.90 7.19
CA MET A 235 -24.72 10.34 7.43
C MET A 235 -26.07 10.92 7.87
N ALA A 236 -27.18 10.50 7.25
CA ALA A 236 -28.52 10.91 7.63
C ALA A 236 -28.87 10.48 9.07
N SER A 237 -28.41 9.30 9.52
CA SER A 237 -28.61 8.85 10.90
C SER A 237 -27.85 9.70 11.91
N GLN A 238 -26.65 10.17 11.57
CA GLN A 238 -25.86 11.02 12.46
C GLN A 238 -26.48 12.43 12.60
N GLU A 239 -27.11 12.95 11.53
CA GLU A 239 -27.82 14.22 11.57
C GLU A 239 -29.08 14.16 12.45
N SER A 240 -29.82 13.04 12.44
CA SER A 240 -30.97 12.85 13.32
C SER A 240 -30.59 12.72 14.80
N ASP A 241 -29.46 12.07 15.08
CA ASP A 241 -28.95 11.89 16.45
C ASP A 241 -28.44 13.23 17.04
N ASN A 242 -27.80 14.07 16.22
CA ASN A 242 -27.36 15.41 16.64
C ASN A 242 -28.52 16.42 16.76
N ALA A 243 -29.65 16.19 16.10
CA ALA A 243 -30.85 17.04 16.22
C ALA A 243 -31.70 16.72 17.46
N THR A 244 -31.42 15.61 18.15
CA THR A 244 -32.12 15.16 19.36
C THR A 244 -31.30 15.27 20.65
N SER A 245 -30.06 15.78 20.57
CA SER A 245 -29.17 16.11 21.69
C SER A 245 -29.12 17.62 21.95
#